data_AF-A0A1M6HB25-F1
#
_entry.id   AF-A0A1M6HB25-F1
#
_cell.length_a   1.000
_cell.length_b   1.000
_cell.length_c   1.000
_cell.angle_alpha   90.00
_cell.angle_beta   90.00
_cell.angle_gamma   90.00
#
_symmetry.space_group_name_H-M   'P 1'
#
loop_
_entity.id
_entity.type
_entity.pdbx_description
1 polymer ?
#
loop_
_entity_poly.entity_id
_entity_poly.type
_entity_poly.pdbx_seq_one_letter_code
_entity_poly.pdbx_strand_id
1 'polypeptide(L)' 'MLYKDYTREFIGFEDVTVTFAERKDNQFHIYMRMKRKAHECPRCGRTTDKIHD' A
#
# COMPACT_ATOMS: atom_id res chain seq x y z
N MET A 1 -7.45 24.89 -6.27
CA MET A 1 -7.63 23.51 -6.78
C MET A 1 -6.66 22.62 -6.01
N LEU A 2 -7.16 21.79 -5.08
CA LEU A 2 -6.32 20.85 -4.33
C LEU A 2 -5.88 19.74 -5.30
N TYR A 3 -4.60 19.73 -5.66
CA TYR A 3 -4.00 18.64 -6.42
C TYR A 3 -4.19 17.32 -5.65
N LYS A 4 -5.00 16.42 -6.21
CA LYS A 4 -5.40 15.15 -5.59
C LYS A 4 -4.26 14.12 -5.48
N ASP A 5 -3.11 14.37 -6.10
CA ASP A 5 -2.11 13.34 -6.38
C ASP A 5 -0.74 13.53 -5.70
N TYR A 6 -0.60 14.46 -4.75
CA TYR A 6 0.66 14.62 -3.99
C TYR A 6 1.14 13.33 -3.31
N THR A 7 0.23 12.44 -2.92
CA THR A 7 0.54 11.14 -2.32
C THR A 7 1.20 10.16 -3.30
N ARG A 8 1.04 10.34 -4.62
CA ARG A 8 1.66 9.47 -5.63
C ARG A 8 3.10 9.88 -5.93
N GLU A 9 3.37 11.18 -5.99
CA GLU A 9 4.73 11.69 -6.21
C GLU A 9 5.63 11.57 -4.98
N PHE A 10 5.10 11.69 -3.77
CA PHE A 10 5.94 11.70 -2.55
C PHE A 10 6.50 10.33 -2.15
N ILE A 11 5.81 9.25 -2.51
CA ILE A 11 6.08 7.94 -1.91
C ILE A 11 6.53 6.90 -2.96
N GLY A 12 6.44 7.22 -4.25
CA GLY A 12 6.92 6.34 -5.33
C GLY A 12 6.22 4.96 -5.41
N PHE A 13 5.16 4.77 -4.63
CA PHE A 13 4.41 3.53 -4.59
C PHE A 13 3.24 3.60 -5.57
N GLU A 14 3.19 2.63 -6.47
CA GLU A 14 2.05 2.39 -7.36
C GLU A 14 1.08 1.41 -6.68
N ASP A 15 -0.23 1.54 -6.95
CA ASP A 15 -1.29 0.70 -6.37
C ASP A 15 -1.44 0.75 -4.82
N VAL A 16 -0.90 1.79 -4.16
CA VAL A 16 -1.16 2.07 -2.74
C VAL A 16 -2.37 2.98 -2.56
N THR A 17 -3.13 2.74 -1.50
CA THR A 17 -4.17 3.66 -1.01
C THR A 17 -3.76 4.15 0.38
N VAL A 18 -3.63 5.47 0.54
CA VAL A 18 -3.42 6.07 1.87
C VAL A 18 -4.70 5.90 2.67
N THR A 19 -4.61 5.20 3.80
CA THR A 19 -5.75 4.95 4.68
C THR A 19 -5.87 5.98 5.78
N PHE A 20 -4.74 6.55 6.21
CA PHE A 20 -4.69 7.54 7.27
C PHE A 20 -3.38 8.32 7.19
N ALA A 21 -3.39 9.59 7.54
CA ALA A 21 -2.17 10.39 7.68
C ALA A 21 -2.29 11.24 8.94
N GLU A 22 -1.27 11.20 9.80
CA GLU A 22 -1.20 12.00 11.01
C GLU A 22 0.16 12.66 11.15
N ARG A 23 0.19 13.79 11.84
CA ARG A 23 1.42 14.45 12.26
C ARG A 23 1.60 14.20 13.74
N LYS A 24 2.65 13.47 14.11
CA LYS A 24 3.05 13.23 15.49
C LYS A 24 4.40 13.89 15.72
N ASP A 25 4.42 14.88 16.60
CA ASP A 25 5.59 15.71 16.87
C ASP A 25 6.18 16.30 15.56
N ASN A 26 7.47 16.01 15.31
CA ASN A 26 8.18 16.38 14.08
C ASN A 26 8.12 15.31 12.98
N GLN A 27 7.28 14.28 13.13
CA GLN A 27 7.14 13.18 12.17
C GLN A 27 5.77 13.21 11.48
N PHE A 28 5.79 12.89 10.18
CA PHE A 28 4.59 12.74 9.38
C PHE A 28 4.38 11.25 9.09
N HIS A 29 3.37 10.67 9.71
CA HIS A 29 3.04 9.26 9.61
C HIS A 29 2.00 9.07 8.51
N ILE A 30 2.35 8.31 7.48
CA ILE A 30 1.44 7.96 6.39
C ILE A 30 1.17 6.46 6.49
N TYR A 31 -0.08 6.12 6.76
CA TYR A 31 -0.56 4.74 6.76
C TYR A 31 -1.12 4.44 5.39
N MET A 32 -0.63 3.35 4.81
CA MET A 32 -0.96 2.95 3.45
C MET A 32 -1.37 1.49 3.42
N ARG A 33 -2.29 1.16 2.53
CA ARG A 33 -2.67 -0.20 2.21
C ARG A 33 -2.36 -0.47 0.75
N MET A 34 -1.55 -1.49 0.49
CA MET A 34 -1.39 -2.05 -0.85
C MET A 34 -2.50 -3.06 -1.12
N LYS A 35 -3.07 -3.02 -2.33
CA LYS A 35 -3.91 -4.12 -2.80
C LYS A 35 -3.03 -5.36 -2.95
N ARG A 36 -3.42 -6.45 -2.28
CA ARG A 36 -2.75 -7.74 -2.48
C ARG A 36 -3.03 -8.21 -3.89
N LYS A 37 -1.99 -8.34 -4.71
CA LYS A 37 -2.08 -9.00 -6.00
C LYS A 37 -2.11 -10.50 -5.75
N ALA A 38 -2.95 -11.22 -6.49
CA ALA A 38 -2.92 -12.66 -6.47
C ALA A 38 -1.52 -13.12 -6.90
N HIS A 39 -0.94 -14.04 -6.15
CA HIS A 39 0.38 -14.59 -6.41
C HIS A 39 0.28 -16.11 -6.48
N GLU A 40 1.23 -16.73 -7.17
CA GLU A 40 1.35 -18.18 -7.13
C GLU A 40 2.03 -18.58 -5.83
N CYS A 41 1.39 -19.49 -5.08
CA CYS A 41 1.99 -20.02 -3.87
C CYS A 41 3.24 -20.84 -4.27
N PRO A 42 4.44 -20.51 -3.76
CA PRO A 42 5.67 -21.22 -4.13
C PRO A 42 5.65 -22.70 -3.69
N ARG A 43 4.77 -23.07 -2.76
CA ARG A 43 4.64 -24.44 -2.25
C ARG A 43 3.71 -25.32 -3.09
N CYS A 44 2.58 -24.80 -3.54
CA CYS A 44 1.54 -25.60 -4.19
C CYS A 44 1.17 -25.14 -5.60
N GLY A 45 1.78 -24.06 -6.11
CA GLY A 45 1.53 -23.53 -7.45
C GLY A 45 0.14 -22.95 -7.67
N ARG A 46 -0.69 -22.85 -6.62
CA ARG A 46 -2.04 -22.30 -6.74
C ARG A 46 -2.01 -20.78 -6.66
N THR A 47 -2.73 -20.11 -7.55
CA THR A 47 -3.01 -18.67 -7.46
C THR A 47 -3.84 -18.39 -6.22
N THR A 48 -3.31 -17.54 -5.34
CA THR A 48 -3.95 -17.16 -4.08
C THR A 48 -3.64 -15.70 -3.77
N ASP A 49 -4.61 -15.00 -3.18
CA ASP A 49 -4.43 -13.68 -2.58
C ASP A 49 -4.04 -13.77 -1.09
N LYS A 50 -4.00 -15.00 -0.55
CA LYS A 50 -3.68 -15.33 0.85
C LYS A 50 -2.36 -16.07 0.92
N ILE A 51 -1.56 -15.73 1.92
CA ILE A 51 -0.40 -16.52 2.33
C ILE A 51 -0.95 -17.78 3.01
N HIS A 52 -0.54 -18.95 2.55
CA HIS A 52 -0.82 -20.20 3.25
C HIS A 52 0.09 -20.26 4.48
N ASP A 53 -0.47 -20.61 5.64
CA ASP A 53 0.33 -21.06 6.80
C ASP A 53 1.09 -22.35 6.47
#